data_AF-N4U9C3-F1
#
_entry.id   AF-N4U9C3-F1
#
_cell.length_a   1.000
_cell.length_b   1.000
_cell.length_c   1.000
_cell.angle_alpha   90.00
_cell.angle_beta   90.00
_cell.angle_gamma   90.00
#
_symmetry.space_group_name_H-M   'P 1'
#
loop_
_entity.id
_entity.type
_entity.pdbx_description
1 polymer ?
#
loop_
_entity_poly.entity_id
_entity_poly.type
_entity_poly.pdbx_seq_one_letter_code
_entity_poly.pdbx_strand_id
1 'polypeptide(L)'
;MSGQAQGRKIAIIASAASIEATSKFPPEVIVKSGNLKDESFLASTFQGHDAVVLMPPVPQLVSLQELAVRAAAKAGVPYILPAEFGLDPFASKLIEENQLLQDKKKIRDLIEELGVSSWI
;
A
#
# COMPACT_ATOMS: atom_id res chain seq x y z
N MET A 1 -8.24 2.05 36.76
CA MET A 1 -7.17 1.45 35.94
C MET A 1 -7.37 1.91 34.51
N SER A 2 -6.68 2.97 34.11
CA SER A 2 -6.73 3.52 32.76
C SER A 2 -6.01 2.57 31.81
N GLY A 3 -6.76 1.88 30.95
CA GLY A 3 -6.18 1.09 29.87
C GLY A 3 -5.43 2.03 28.91
N GLN A 4 -4.11 1.91 28.87
CA GLN A 4 -3.34 2.52 27.81
C GLN A 4 -3.78 1.85 26.50
N ALA A 5 -4.42 2.61 25.62
CA ALA A 5 -4.62 2.18 24.24
C ALA A 5 -3.23 1.88 23.68
N GLN A 6 -3.00 0.61 23.32
CA GLN A 6 -1.76 0.20 22.69
C GLN A 6 -1.59 1.03 21.40
N GLY A 7 -0.63 1.95 21.41
CA GLY A 7 -0.46 2.92 20.33
C GLY A 7 -0.32 2.20 19.00
N ARG A 8 -1.17 2.55 18.03
CA ARG A 8 -1.09 2.00 16.67
C ARG A 8 0.24 2.45 16.06
N LYS A 9 1.02 1.50 15.54
CA LYS A 9 2.26 1.82 14.83
C LYS A 9 1.91 2.39 13.46
N ILE A 10 2.38 3.60 13.19
CA ILE A 10 2.26 4.24 11.88
C ILE A 10 3.65 4.28 11.26
N ALA A 11 3.81 3.63 10.12
CA ALA A 11 5.02 3.70 9.32
C ALA A 11 4.77 4.42 8.01
N ILE A 12 5.65 5.35 7.65
CA ILE A 12 5.69 5.96 6.32
C ILE A 12 6.85 5.34 5.56
N ILE A 13 6.54 4.81 4.37
CA ILE A 13 7.53 4.22 3.48
C ILE A 13 7.72 5.15 2.29
N ALA A 14 8.93 5.65 2.14
CA ALA A 14 9.29 6.57 1.06
C ALA A 14 10.44 5.98 0.23
N SER A 15 10.50 6.38 -1.04
CA SER A 15 11.62 5.99 -1.90
C SER A 15 12.94 6.57 -1.38
N ALA A 16 14.06 5.91 -1.66
CA ALA A 16 15.38 6.48 -1.36
C ALA A 16 15.68 7.76 -2.16
N ALA A 17 15.05 7.99 -3.33
CA ALA A 17 15.20 9.27 -4.03
C ALA A 17 14.52 10.44 -3.29
N SER A 18 13.67 10.15 -2.29
CA SER A 18 13.04 11.14 -1.42
C SER A 18 13.94 11.59 -0.25
N ILE A 19 15.24 11.27 -0.25
CA ILE A 19 16.19 11.64 0.83
C ILE A 19 16.29 13.16 1.05
N GLU A 20 15.83 14.00 0.11
CA GLU A 20 15.71 15.46 0.28
C GLU A 20 14.37 15.94 0.87
N ALA A 21 13.46 15.04 1.24
CA ALA A 21 12.15 15.43 1.78
C ALA A 21 12.30 16.17 3.12
N THR A 22 11.86 17.43 3.16
CA THR A 22 11.89 18.31 4.35
C THR A 22 10.66 18.16 5.25
N SER A 23 9.82 17.16 4.97
CA SER A 23 8.60 16.89 5.74
C SER A 23 8.93 16.57 7.19
N LYS A 24 8.23 17.24 8.11
CA LYS A 24 8.32 16.98 9.55
C LYS A 24 7.18 16.06 9.95
N PHE A 25 7.52 14.94 10.58
CA PHE A 25 6.54 13.99 11.10
C PHE A 25 6.50 14.03 12.63
N PRO A 26 5.35 13.77 13.25
CA PRO A 26 5.27 13.54 14.69
C PRO A 26 6.22 12.41 15.15
N PRO A 27 6.75 12.46 16.39
CA PRO A 27 7.74 11.49 16.88
C PRO A 27 7.23 10.04 16.94
N GLU A 28 5.92 9.82 16.98
CA GLU A 28 5.27 8.51 16.95
C GLU A 28 5.28 7.86 15.55
N VAL A 29 5.59 8.62 14.49
CA VAL A 29 5.64 8.12 13.12
C VAL A 29 7.03 7.59 12.81
N ILE A 30 7.08 6.31 12.43
CA ILE A 30 8.33 5.66 12.02
C ILE A 30 8.50 5.89 10.51
N VAL A 31 9.58 6.56 10.11
CA VAL A 31 9.90 6.74 8.69
C VAL A 31 10.90 5.65 8.26
N LYS A 32 10.55 4.92 7.20
CA LYS A 32 11.42 3.94 6.54
C LYS A 32 11.67 4.39 5.10
N SER A 33 12.94 4.60 4.76
CA SER A 33 13.36 4.98 3.42
C SER A 33 14.12 3.84 2.77
N GLY A 34 13.77 3.51 1.52
CA GLY A 34 14.40 2.42 0.81
C GLY A 34 13.98 2.31 -0.64
N ASN A 35 14.41 1.25 -1.31
CA ASN A 35 14.01 0.99 -2.68
C ASN A 35 12.60 0.38 -2.70
N LEU A 36 11.62 1.10 -3.24
CA LEU A 36 10.23 0.62 -3.35
C LEU A 36 10.05 -0.52 -4.36
N LYS A 37 11.10 -0.87 -5.12
CA LYS A 37 11.13 -2.05 -6.00
C LYS A 37 11.79 -3.27 -5.33
N ASP A 38 12.26 -3.14 -4.09
CA ASP A 38 12.82 -4.24 -3.31
C ASP A 38 11.73 -4.88 -2.44
N GLU A 39 11.26 -6.06 -2.85
CA GLU A 39 10.23 -6.81 -2.13
C GLU A 39 10.65 -7.17 -0.69
N SER A 40 11.94 -7.42 -0.44
CA SER A 40 12.43 -7.78 0.90
C SER A 40 12.40 -6.58 1.84
N PHE A 41 12.77 -5.40 1.33
CA PHE A 41 12.62 -4.14 2.06
C PHE A 41 11.14 -3.88 2.40
N LEU A 42 10.24 -4.05 1.42
CA LEU A 42 8.81 -3.86 1.65
C LEU A 42 8.25 -4.86 2.66
N ALA A 43 8.50 -6.16 2.49
CA ALA A 43 7.97 -7.21 3.36
C ALA A 43 8.43 -7.04 4.82
N SER A 44 9.72 -6.74 5.03
CA SER A 44 10.24 -6.48 6.38
C SER A 44 9.66 -5.21 7.01
N THR A 45 9.34 -4.20 6.19
CA THR A 45 8.71 -2.97 6.67
C THR A 45 7.23 -3.17 6.99
N PHE A 46 6.53 -4.00 6.22
CA PHE A 46 5.11 -4.31 6.44
C PHE A 46 4.87 -5.25 7.63
N GLN A 47 5.86 -6.04 8.04
CA GLN A 47 5.70 -7.02 9.11
C GLN A 47 5.12 -6.41 10.40
N GLY A 48 4.03 -7.01 10.89
CA GLY A 48 3.34 -6.60 12.11
C GLY A 48 2.45 -5.36 11.99
N HIS A 49 2.18 -4.88 10.77
CA HIS A 49 1.16 -3.86 10.51
C HIS A 49 -0.18 -4.51 10.16
N ASP A 50 -1.27 -3.89 10.62
CA ASP A 50 -2.63 -4.34 10.33
C ASP A 50 -3.12 -3.89 8.95
N ALA A 51 -2.58 -2.80 8.41
CA ALA A 51 -2.98 -2.27 7.12
C ALA A 51 -1.82 -1.61 6.36
N VAL A 52 -1.90 -1.64 5.03
CA VAL A 52 -1.00 -0.92 4.13
C VAL A 52 -1.82 -0.03 3.20
N VAL A 53 -1.44 1.25 3.09
CA VAL A 53 -2.05 2.21 2.16
C VAL A 53 -1.09 2.48 1.01
N LEU A 54 -1.55 2.28 -0.22
CA LEU A 54 -0.72 2.41 -1.41
C LEU A 54 -1.05 3.71 -2.15
N MET A 55 -0.02 4.55 -2.35
CA MET A 55 -0.14 5.84 -3.03
C MET A 55 0.99 6.05 -4.04
N PRO A 56 1.16 5.17 -5.05
CA PRO A 56 2.17 5.35 -6.08
C PRO A 56 1.83 6.53 -7.02
N PRO A 57 2.81 7.09 -7.73
CA PRO A 57 2.55 7.94 -8.88
C PRO A 57 1.80 7.17 -9.98
N VAL A 58 0.89 7.84 -10.70
CA VAL A 58 0.08 7.22 -11.78
C VAL A 58 0.92 6.45 -12.82
N PRO A 59 2.07 6.95 -13.32
CA PRO A 59 2.89 6.19 -14.27
C PRO A 59 3.45 4.87 -13.73
N GLN A 60 3.42 4.68 -12.41
CA GLN A 60 3.95 3.50 -11.71
C GLN A 60 2.85 2.77 -10.92
N LEU A 61 1.58 3.06 -11.23
CA LEU A 61 0.41 2.54 -10.51
C LEU A 61 0.44 1.02 -10.38
N VAL A 62 0.69 0.33 -11.49
CA VAL A 62 0.71 -1.14 -11.51
C VAL A 62 2.04 -1.66 -10.95
N SER A 63 3.16 -1.20 -11.52
CA SER A 63 4.48 -1.77 -11.23
C SER A 63 4.93 -1.65 -9.77
N LEU A 64 4.53 -0.61 -9.05
CA LEU A 64 4.82 -0.51 -7.61
C LEU A 64 3.78 -1.24 -6.75
N GLN A 65 2.49 -1.19 -7.10
CA GLN A 65 1.47 -1.83 -6.28
C GLN A 65 1.54 -3.35 -6.36
N GLU A 66 1.83 -3.94 -7.51
CA GLU A 66 1.96 -5.40 -7.61
C GLU A 66 3.05 -5.93 -6.65
N LEU A 67 4.20 -5.26 -6.61
CA LEU A 67 5.29 -5.60 -5.69
C LEU A 67 4.88 -5.41 -4.24
N ALA A 68 4.22 -4.28 -3.92
CA ALA A 68 3.78 -3.99 -2.57
C ALA A 68 2.69 -4.96 -2.08
N VAL A 69 1.74 -5.34 -2.94
CA VAL A 69 0.69 -6.32 -2.64
C VAL A 69 1.30 -7.69 -2.34
N ARG A 70 2.24 -8.16 -3.15
CA ARG A 70 2.95 -9.43 -2.90
C ARG A 70 3.76 -9.39 -1.61
N ALA A 71 4.45 -8.29 -1.35
CA ALA A 71 5.20 -8.10 -0.11
C ALA A 71 4.29 -8.04 1.13
N ALA A 72 3.12 -7.40 1.03
CA ALA A 72 2.12 -7.34 2.09
C ALA A 72 1.53 -8.73 2.39
N ALA A 73 1.21 -9.50 1.34
CA ALA A 73 0.76 -10.89 1.49
C ALA A 73 1.84 -11.76 2.16
N LYS A 74 3.11 -11.63 1.76
CA LYS A 74 4.24 -12.33 2.39
C LYS A 74 4.44 -11.94 3.87
N ALA A 75 4.15 -10.69 4.21
CA ALA A 75 4.21 -10.17 5.58
C ALA A 75 2.96 -10.52 6.41
N GLY A 76 1.93 -11.12 5.81
CA GLY A 76 0.69 -11.48 6.48
C GLY A 76 -0.18 -10.27 6.86
N VAL A 77 -0.10 -9.17 6.11
CA VAL A 77 -0.90 -7.97 6.39
C VAL A 77 -2.38 -8.28 6.09
N PRO A 78 -3.32 -8.03 7.03
CA PRO A 78 -4.72 -8.40 6.81
C PRO A 78 -5.47 -7.43 5.88
N TYR A 79 -5.09 -6.15 5.81
CA TYR A 79 -5.79 -5.16 5.00
C TYR A 79 -4.88 -4.37 4.05
N ILE A 80 -5.33 -4.17 2.82
CA ILE A 80 -4.66 -3.30 1.83
C ILE A 80 -5.65 -2.25 1.34
N LEU A 81 -5.24 -0.98 1.35
CA LEU A 81 -5.95 0.10 0.68
C LEU A 81 -5.20 0.40 -0.63
N PRO A 82 -5.63 -0.18 -1.78
CA PRO A 82 -5.03 0.13 -3.07
C PRO A 82 -5.33 1.58 -3.47
N ALA A 83 -4.63 2.06 -4.49
CA ALA A 83 -4.73 3.44 -4.97
C ALA A 83 -6.06 3.72 -5.71
N GLU A 84 -7.16 3.82 -4.97
CA GLU A 84 -8.52 3.98 -5.51
C GLU A 84 -8.96 5.45 -5.51
N PHE A 85 -9.06 6.09 -4.34
CA PHE A 85 -9.29 7.52 -4.06
C PHE A 85 -10.09 8.34 -5.10
N GLY A 86 -11.14 7.79 -5.69
CA GLY A 86 -11.85 8.44 -6.79
C GLY A 86 -13.07 7.66 -7.29
N LEU A 87 -12.95 7.11 -8.50
CA LEU A 87 -14.07 6.51 -9.23
C LEU A 87 -14.54 5.18 -8.61
N ASP A 88 -15.83 4.88 -8.80
CA ASP A 88 -16.47 3.65 -8.33
C ASP A 88 -15.81 2.40 -8.95
N PRO A 89 -15.24 1.49 -8.13
CA PRO A 89 -14.57 0.27 -8.62
C PRO A 89 -15.53 -0.76 -9.22
N PHE A 90 -16.85 -0.55 -9.14
CA PHE A 90 -17.89 -1.46 -9.67
C PHE A 90 -18.57 -0.93 -10.94
N ALA A 91 -18.15 0.23 -11.47
CA ALA A 91 -18.67 0.81 -12.71
C ALA A 91 -18.17 0.05 -13.97
N SER A 92 -18.61 -1.19 -14.17
CA SER A 92 -18.08 -2.15 -15.15
C SER A 92 -17.88 -1.61 -16.56
N LYS A 93 -18.88 -0.92 -17.13
CA LYS A 93 -18.77 -0.31 -18.47
C LYS A 93 -17.63 0.71 -18.56
N LEU A 94 -17.47 1.54 -17.53
CA LEU A 94 -16.41 2.55 -17.50
C LEU A 94 -15.03 1.89 -17.36
N ILE A 95 -14.95 0.78 -16.62
CA ILE A 95 -13.71 0.01 -16.47
C ILE A 95 -13.28 -0.57 -17.81
N GLU A 96 -14.20 -1.12 -18.60
CA GLU A 96 -13.89 -1.68 -19.92
C GLU A 96 -13.29 -0.65 -20.89
N GLU A 97 -13.70 0.62 -20.79
CA GLU A 97 -13.28 1.69 -21.70
C GLU A 97 -12.08 2.52 -21.18
N ASN A 98 -11.66 2.35 -19.92
CA ASN A 98 -10.66 3.21 -19.28
C ASN A 98 -9.46 2.41 -18.75
N GLN A 99 -8.30 2.56 -19.41
CA GLN A 99 -7.07 1.83 -19.04
C GLN A 99 -6.66 2.02 -17.57
N LEU A 100 -6.81 3.22 -17.02
CA LEU A 100 -6.46 3.50 -15.62
C LEU A 100 -7.32 2.67 -14.67
N LEU A 101 -8.61 2.52 -14.97
CA LEU A 101 -9.52 1.73 -14.15
C LEU A 101 -9.30 0.23 -14.30
N GLN A 102 -8.93 -0.24 -15.50
CA GLN A 102 -8.48 -1.62 -15.70
C GLN A 102 -7.23 -1.91 -14.87
N ASP A 103 -6.28 -0.98 -14.83
CA ASP A 103 -5.06 -1.12 -14.06
C ASP A 103 -5.32 -1.16 -12.56
N LYS A 104 -6.26 -0.34 -12.05
CA LYS A 104 -6.74 -0.45 -10.66
C LYS A 104 -7.41 -1.80 -10.39
N LYS A 105 -8.25 -2.29 -11.32
CA LYS A 105 -8.90 -3.59 -11.20
C LYS A 105 -7.88 -4.72 -11.10
N LYS A 106 -6.82 -4.72 -11.92
CA LYS A 106 -5.74 -5.73 -11.85
C LYS A 106 -5.13 -5.83 -10.45
N ILE A 107 -4.96 -4.70 -9.76
CA ILE A 107 -4.44 -4.70 -8.38
C ILE A 107 -5.44 -5.32 -7.40
N ARG A 108 -6.73 -5.00 -7.51
CA ARG A 108 -7.78 -5.65 -6.69
C ARG A 108 -7.85 -7.15 -6.91
N ASP A 109 -7.84 -7.57 -8.18
CA ASP A 109 -7.84 -8.98 -8.58
C ASP A 109 -6.62 -9.71 -8.00
N LEU A 110 -5.44 -9.10 -8.02
CA LEU A 110 -4.22 -9.68 -7.42
C LEU A 110 -4.35 -9.83 -5.90
N ILE A 111 -4.93 -8.84 -5.21
CA ILE A 111 -5.15 -8.93 -3.75
C ILE A 111 -6.07 -10.12 -3.44
N GLU A 112 -7.15 -10.26 -4.20
CA GLU A 112 -8.11 -11.36 -4.07
C GLU A 112 -7.47 -12.73 -4.42
N GLU A 113 -6.71 -12.82 -5.50
CA GLU A 113 -6.03 -14.04 -5.95
C GLU A 113 -5.05 -14.59 -4.91
N LEU A 114 -4.28 -13.70 -4.25
CA LEU A 114 -3.33 -14.11 -3.21
C LEU A 114 -4.03 -14.62 -1.94
N GLY A 115 -5.27 -14.19 -1.67
CA GLY A 115 -6.12 -14.73 -0.60
C GLY A 115 -5.62 -14.46 0.82
N VAL A 116 -4.64 -13.56 1.02
CA VAL A 116 -4.08 -13.22 2.34
C VAL A 116 -4.73 -11.97 2.92
N SER A 117 -4.93 -10.94 2.10
CA SER A 117 -5.42 -9.63 2.54
C SER A 117 -6.83 -9.38 2.00
N SER A 118 -7.64 -8.65 2.75
CA SER A 118 -8.84 -7.98 2.22
C SER A 118 -8.47 -6.60 1.69
N TRP A 119 -9.07 -6.15 0.60
CA TRP A 119 -8.98 -4.75 0.19
C TRP A 119 -10.17 -3.94 0.73
N ILE A 120 -9.93 -2.66 1.02
CA ILE A 120 -10.92 -1.67 1.50
C ILE A 120 -11.12 -0.59 0.45
#